data_AF-A0A933T1F7-F1
#
_entry.id   AF-A0A933T1F7-F1
#
_cell.length_a   1.000
_cell.length_b   1.000
_cell.length_c   1.000
_cell.angle_alpha   90.00
_cell.angle_beta   90.00
_cell.angle_gamma   90.00
#
_symmetry.space_group_name_H-M   'P 1'
#
loop_
_entity.id
_entity.type
_entity.pdbx_description
1 polymer ?
#
loop_
_entity_poly.entity_id
_entity_poly.type
_entity_poly.pdbx_seq_one_letter_code
_entity_poly.pdbx_strand_id
1 'polypeptide(L)'
;DHGKRGLGNIVIYDRYGKDRRKLLKCKTCNFRFSERRSTFFFGFHTKESKIKEVILYLLKGMSFREAATASELDKDTVQRIWKRFVLYCEESMDSLLKEFNIKLEDLIMLLYNRTQKRVR
;
A
#
# COMPACT_ATOMS: atom_id res chain seq x y z
N ASP A 1 23.04 8.20 12.58
CA ASP A 1 22.32 8.03 11.30
C ASP A 1 20.91 7.38 11.44
N HIS A 2 20.32 7.42 12.65
CA HIS A 2 18.97 6.89 12.89
C HIS A 2 17.92 7.57 11.99
N GLY A 3 17.00 6.79 11.41
CA GLY A 3 15.91 7.30 10.57
C GLY A 3 16.31 7.74 9.16
N LYS A 4 17.60 7.69 8.80
CA LYS A 4 18.08 8.03 7.46
C LYS A 4 18.16 6.77 6.58
N ARG A 5 17.55 6.83 5.40
CA ARG A 5 17.58 5.75 4.39
C ARG A 5 18.91 5.75 3.63
N GLY A 6 19.29 4.60 3.06
CA GLY A 6 20.40 4.52 2.09
C GLY A 6 21.82 4.49 2.66
N LEU A 7 22.00 4.43 3.99
CA LEU A 7 23.31 4.48 4.64
C LEU A 7 23.89 3.11 5.01
N GLY A 8 23.33 2.00 4.49
CA GLY A 8 23.80 0.65 4.81
C GLY A 8 23.60 0.22 6.27
N ASN A 9 22.83 1.00 7.04
CA ASN A 9 22.57 0.81 8.47
C ASN A 9 21.45 -0.19 8.77
N ILE A 10 20.74 -0.68 7.75
CA ILE A 10 19.67 -1.66 7.86
C ILE A 10 20.19 -3.03 7.42
N VAL A 11 20.06 -4.04 8.28
CA VAL A 11 20.43 -5.44 7.97
C VAL A 11 19.27 -6.39 8.17
N ILE A 12 19.34 -7.55 7.51
CA ILE A 12 18.44 -8.67 7.78
C ILE A 12 18.86 -9.28 9.11
N TYR A 13 17.95 -9.27 10.09
CA TYR A 13 18.15 -9.90 11.38
C TYR A 13 17.64 -11.33 11.38
N ASP A 14 16.46 -11.56 10.80
CA ASP A 14 15.84 -12.89 10.74
C ASP A 14 14.80 -12.95 9.60
N ARG A 15 14.10 -14.08 9.46
CA ARG A 15 12.93 -14.28 8.62
C ARG A 15 11.80 -14.89 9.42
N TYR A 16 10.57 -14.39 9.24
CA TYR A 16 9.41 -14.79 10.04
C TYR A 16 8.15 -15.05 9.22
N GLY A 17 7.22 -15.78 9.82
CA GLY A 17 5.93 -16.15 9.22
C GLY A 17 6.03 -17.16 8.08
N LYS A 18 4.87 -17.58 7.56
CA LYS A 18 4.77 -18.61 6.50
C LYS A 18 5.50 -18.22 5.21
N ASP A 19 5.52 -16.93 4.89
CA ASP A 19 6.15 -16.41 3.67
C ASP A 19 7.64 -16.06 3.86
N ARG A 20 8.26 -16.46 4.99
CA ARG A 20 9.68 -16.19 5.33
C ARG A 20 10.10 -14.74 5.11
N ARG A 21 9.23 -13.81 5.54
CA ARG A 21 9.39 -12.37 5.40
C ARG A 21 10.60 -11.91 6.20
N LYS A 22 11.39 -10.99 5.66
CA LYS A 22 12.58 -10.47 6.35
C LYS A 22 12.17 -9.61 7.54
N LEU A 23 12.74 -9.92 8.70
CA LEU A 23 12.80 -9.04 9.86
C LEU A 23 14.09 -8.24 9.74
N LEU A 24 13.97 -6.93 9.60
CA LEU A 24 15.09 -6.01 9.46
C LEU A 24 15.46 -5.43 10.84
N LYS A 25 16.72 -5.04 10.99
CA LYS A 25 17.24 -4.37 12.18
C LYS A 25 18.10 -3.16 11.78
N CYS A 26 17.87 -2.04 12.46
CA CYS A 26 18.78 -0.89 12.40
C CYS A 26 20.02 -1.17 13.27
N LYS A 27 21.22 -1.07 12.70
CA LYS A 27 22.49 -1.24 13.44
C LYS A 27 22.69 -0.17 14.51
N THR A 28 22.16 1.03 14.28
CA THR A 28 22.40 2.20 15.12
C THR A 28 21.53 2.20 16.38
N CYS A 29 20.22 1.97 16.26
CA CYS A 29 19.29 2.00 17.39
C CYS A 29 18.82 0.60 17.82
N ASN A 30 19.29 -0.46 17.16
CA ASN A 30 18.87 -1.85 17.37
C ASN A 30 17.39 -2.16 17.14
N PHE A 31 16.59 -1.18 16.72
CA PHE A 31 15.16 -1.36 16.47
C PHE A 31 14.91 -2.33 15.31
N ARG A 32 13.96 -3.25 15.54
CA ARG A 32 13.58 -4.31 14.60
C ARG A 32 12.24 -3.99 13.95
N PHE A 33 12.12 -4.28 12.66
CA PHE A 33 10.90 -4.00 11.92
C PHE A 33 10.75 -4.92 10.72
N SER A 34 9.51 -5.20 10.34
CA SER A 34 9.20 -5.97 9.13
C SER A 34 9.74 -5.28 7.88
N GLU A 35 10.17 -6.04 6.89
CA GLU A 35 10.43 -5.50 5.54
C GLU A 35 9.20 -4.83 4.90
N ARG A 36 7.98 -5.20 5.34
CA ARG A 36 6.73 -4.56 4.91
C ARG A 36 6.39 -3.33 5.75
N ARG A 37 7.19 -2.95 6.76
CA ARG A 37 6.91 -1.76 7.57
C ARG A 37 6.72 -0.55 6.64
N SER A 38 5.70 0.25 6.90
CA SER A 38 5.34 1.42 6.10
C SER A 38 4.86 1.10 4.67
N THR A 39 4.51 -0.15 4.38
CA THR A 39 3.78 -0.52 3.16
C THR A 39 2.29 -0.67 3.45
N PHE A 40 1.46 -0.52 2.41
CA PHE A 40 0.02 -0.83 2.47
C PHE A 40 -0.26 -2.21 3.04
N PHE A 41 0.59 -3.17 2.68
CA PHE A 41 0.43 -4.59 2.98
C PHE A 41 0.81 -5.00 4.41
N PHE A 42 1.42 -4.11 5.19
CA PHE A 42 1.82 -4.41 6.56
C PHE A 42 0.61 -4.81 7.43
N GLY A 43 0.77 -5.84 8.27
CA GLY A 43 -0.29 -6.32 9.16
C GLY A 43 -1.35 -7.22 8.50
N PHE A 44 -1.38 -7.34 7.17
CA PHE A 44 -2.28 -8.29 6.51
C PHE A 44 -1.69 -9.70 6.46
N HIS A 45 -2.50 -10.66 6.91
CA HIS A 45 -2.28 -12.10 6.74
C HIS A 45 -2.88 -12.64 5.43
N THR A 46 -3.84 -11.91 4.85
CA THR A 46 -4.43 -12.21 3.54
C THR A 46 -3.34 -12.16 2.46
N LYS A 47 -3.38 -13.11 1.51
CA LYS A 47 -2.48 -13.13 0.36
C LYS A 47 -2.63 -11.84 -0.44
N GLU A 48 -1.51 -11.28 -0.90
CA GLU A 48 -1.52 -10.00 -1.63
C GLU A 48 -2.36 -10.04 -2.91
N SER A 49 -2.40 -11.19 -3.60
CA SER A 49 -3.25 -11.39 -4.78
C SER A 49 -4.72 -11.16 -4.47
N LYS A 50 -5.22 -11.76 -3.38
CA LYS A 50 -6.61 -11.59 -2.93
C LYS A 50 -6.91 -10.15 -2.51
N ILE A 51 -5.95 -9.47 -1.87
CA ILE A 51 -6.12 -8.05 -1.53
C ILE A 51 -6.26 -7.19 -2.80
N LYS A 52 -5.45 -7.45 -3.83
CA LYS A 52 -5.53 -6.76 -5.13
C LYS A 52 -6.84 -7.04 -5.86
N GLU A 53 -7.33 -8.29 -5.83
CA GLU A 53 -8.65 -8.67 -6.37
C GLU A 53 -9.77 -7.85 -5.73
N VAL A 54 -9.81 -7.78 -4.39
CA VAL A 54 -10.80 -7.00 -3.65
C VAL A 54 -10.79 -5.53 -4.07
N ILE A 55 -9.62 -4.91 -4.13
CA ILE A 55 -9.49 -3.51 -4.54
C ILE A 55 -10.03 -3.32 -5.96
N LEU A 56 -9.69 -4.22 -6.88
CA LEU A 56 -10.16 -4.16 -8.27
C LEU A 56 -11.68 -4.31 -8.37
N TYR A 57 -12.28 -5.23 -7.61
CA TYR A 57 -13.74 -5.42 -7.57
C TYR A 57 -14.46 -4.17 -7.09
N LEU A 58 -13.97 -3.55 -6.01
CA LEU A 58 -14.57 -2.33 -5.47
C LEU A 58 -14.38 -1.12 -6.40
N LEU A 59 -13.22 -0.99 -7.06
CA LEU A 59 -13.00 0.04 -8.08
C LEU A 59 -13.92 -0.13 -9.31
N LYS A 60 -14.33 -1.36 -9.62
CA LYS A 60 -15.33 -1.65 -10.67
C LYS A 60 -16.78 -1.38 -10.24
N GLY A 61 -17.00 -0.90 -9.01
CA GLY A 61 -18.31 -0.54 -8.50
C GLY A 61 -19.09 -1.68 -7.83
N MET A 62 -18.46 -2.83 -7.57
CA MET A 62 -19.11 -3.90 -6.80
C MET A 62 -19.35 -3.47 -5.35
N SER A 63 -20.43 -3.94 -4.75
CA SER A 63 -20.67 -3.80 -3.32
C SER A 63 -19.68 -4.63 -2.50
N PHE A 64 -19.51 -4.29 -1.21
CA PHE A 64 -18.66 -5.07 -0.30
C PHE A 64 -19.08 -6.54 -0.20
N ARG A 65 -20.38 -6.83 -0.32
CA ARG A 65 -20.89 -8.19 -0.26
C ARG A 65 -20.53 -8.98 -1.52
N GLU A 66 -20.74 -8.39 -2.69
CA GLU A 66 -20.35 -9.03 -3.96
C GLU A 66 -18.83 -9.26 -4.03
N ALA A 67 -18.04 -8.29 -3.58
CA ALA A 67 -16.59 -8.42 -3.54
C ALA A 67 -16.13 -9.50 -2.54
N ALA A 68 -16.80 -9.62 -1.38
CA ALA A 68 -16.54 -10.68 -0.41
C ALA A 68 -16.81 -12.07 -0.99
N THR A 69 -17.98 -12.25 -1.63
CA THR A 69 -18.33 -13.50 -2.31
C THR A 69 -17.33 -13.82 -3.42
N ALA A 70 -17.03 -12.87 -4.32
CA ALA A 70 -16.14 -13.09 -5.46
C ALA A 70 -14.68 -13.35 -5.06
N SER A 71 -14.22 -12.75 -3.96
CA SER A 71 -12.85 -12.95 -3.45
C SER A 71 -12.72 -14.13 -2.49
N GLU A 72 -13.82 -14.77 -2.10
CA GLU A 72 -13.89 -15.81 -1.06
C GLU A 72 -13.30 -15.33 0.28
N LEU A 73 -13.60 -14.08 0.64
CA LEU A 73 -13.15 -13.48 1.90
C LEU A 73 -14.33 -13.07 2.76
N ASP A 74 -14.09 -13.01 4.06
CA ASP A 74 -15.04 -12.40 4.99
C ASP A 74 -15.26 -10.91 4.65
N LYS A 75 -16.52 -10.46 4.78
CA LYS A 75 -16.93 -9.10 4.44
C LYS A 75 -16.18 -8.04 5.27
N ASP A 76 -15.89 -8.31 6.54
CA ASP A 76 -15.17 -7.35 7.38
C ASP A 76 -13.69 -7.29 7.00
N THR A 77 -13.13 -8.40 6.49
CA THR A 77 -11.80 -8.40 5.86
C THR A 77 -11.78 -7.54 4.61
N VAL A 78 -12.80 -7.61 3.76
CA VAL A 78 -12.96 -6.75 2.58
C VAL A 78 -13.05 -5.27 2.99
N GLN A 79 -13.88 -4.93 3.99
CA GLN A 79 -13.99 -3.56 4.49
C GLN A 79 -12.67 -3.04 5.06
N ARG A 80 -11.93 -3.87 5.81
CA ARG A 80 -10.61 -3.50 6.35
C ARG A 80 -9.59 -3.25 5.24
N ILE A 81 -9.59 -4.07 4.19
CA ILE A 81 -8.77 -3.86 2.99
C ILE A 81 -9.10 -2.51 2.35
N TRP A 82 -10.39 -2.23 2.13
CA TRP A 82 -10.82 -1.00 1.50
C TRP A 82 -10.47 0.25 2.32
N LYS A 83 -10.76 0.24 3.61
CA LYS A 83 -10.41 1.33 4.53
C LYS A 83 -8.91 1.61 4.51
N ARG A 84 -8.09 0.56 4.53
CA ARG A 84 -6.63 0.71 4.47
C ARG A 84 -6.17 1.24 3.12
N PHE A 85 -6.86 0.88 2.03
CA PHE A 85 -6.52 1.28 0.67
C PHE A 85 -6.78 2.78 0.48
N VAL A 86 -7.97 3.25 0.88
CA VAL A 86 -8.33 4.67 0.83
C VAL A 86 -7.34 5.50 1.65
N LEU A 87 -7.07 5.11 2.91
CA LEU A 87 -6.10 5.82 3.75
C LEU A 87 -4.71 5.87 3.11
N TYR A 88 -4.25 4.76 2.52
CA TYR A 88 -2.95 4.71 1.85
C TYR A 88 -2.90 5.63 0.61
N CYS A 89 -3.99 5.73 -0.14
CA CYS A 89 -4.12 6.67 -1.26
C CYS A 89 -4.08 8.13 -0.78
N GLU A 90 -4.81 8.45 0.29
CA GLU A 90 -4.82 9.79 0.91
C GLU A 90 -3.43 10.19 1.40
N GLU A 91 -2.77 9.33 2.18
CA GLU A 91 -1.41 9.57 2.69
C GLU A 91 -0.40 9.74 1.55
N SER A 92 -0.49 8.89 0.52
CA SER A 92 0.43 8.94 -0.62
C SER A 92 0.21 10.20 -1.46
N MET A 93 -1.06 10.58 -1.68
CA MET A 93 -1.39 11.78 -2.44
C MET A 93 -1.00 13.04 -1.67
N ASP A 94 -1.33 13.14 -0.39
CA ASP A 94 -0.96 14.27 0.47
C ASP A 94 0.56 14.49 0.51
N SER A 95 1.34 13.40 0.65
CA SER A 95 2.80 13.47 0.58
C SER A 95 3.29 14.02 -0.76
N LEU A 96 2.73 13.54 -1.88
CA LEU A 96 3.12 13.98 -3.22
C LEU A 96 2.78 15.46 -3.46
N LEU A 97 1.53 15.86 -3.15
CA LEU A 97 1.06 17.22 -3.38
C LEU A 97 1.88 18.23 -2.57
N LYS A 98 2.22 17.90 -1.32
CA LYS A 98 3.08 18.73 -0.47
C LYS A 98 4.52 18.81 -0.96
N GLU A 99 5.11 17.69 -1.38
CA GLU A 99 6.50 17.64 -1.85
C GLU A 99 6.71 18.52 -3.08
N PHE A 100 5.75 18.53 -4.01
CA PHE A 100 5.83 19.30 -5.25
C PHE A 100 5.09 20.65 -5.20
N ASN A 101 4.43 20.96 -4.08
CA ASN A 101 3.60 22.16 -3.91
C ASN A 101 2.58 22.35 -5.06
N ILE A 102 1.87 21.27 -5.41
CA ILE A 102 0.86 21.26 -6.47
C ILE A 102 -0.53 20.96 -5.91
N LYS A 103 -1.57 21.40 -6.61
CA LYS A 103 -2.95 21.07 -6.26
C LYS A 103 -3.39 19.75 -6.89
N LEU A 104 -4.37 19.09 -6.26
CA LEU A 104 -4.91 17.83 -6.74
C LEU A 104 -5.57 17.99 -8.12
N GLU A 105 -6.28 19.09 -8.33
CA GLU A 105 -6.99 19.40 -9.57
C GLU A 105 -6.01 19.49 -10.76
N ASP A 106 -4.89 20.21 -10.57
CA ASP A 106 -3.86 20.37 -11.61
C ASP A 106 -3.27 19.01 -12.02
N LEU A 107 -3.00 18.15 -11.04
CA LEU A 107 -2.49 16.80 -11.27
C LEU A 107 -3.51 15.93 -12.02
N ILE A 108 -4.79 15.95 -11.61
CA ILE A 108 -5.86 15.21 -12.28
C ILE A 108 -5.97 15.65 -13.74
N MET A 109 -5.99 16.96 -13.99
CA MET A 109 -6.09 17.51 -15.35
C MET A 109 -4.90 17.09 -16.22
N LEU A 110 -3.67 17.13 -15.69
CA LEU A 110 -2.48 16.65 -16.37
C LEU A 110 -2.58 15.17 -16.76
N LEU A 111 -2.96 14.30 -15.81
CA LEU A 111 -3.04 12.85 -16.02
C LEU A 111 -4.18 12.47 -16.97
N TYR A 112 -5.33 13.11 -16.86
CA TYR A 112 -6.46 12.91 -17.76
C TYR A 112 -6.07 13.21 -19.21
N ASN A 113 -5.48 14.39 -19.45
CA ASN A 113 -5.02 14.80 -20.79
C ASN A 113 -3.96 13.87 -21.37
N ARG A 114 -3.03 13.38 -20.53
CA ARG A 114 -1.99 12.45 -20.97
C ARG A 114 -2.55 11.07 -21.32
N THR A 115 -3.55 10.60 -20.59
CA THR A 115 -4.17 9.29 -20.84
C THR A 115 -4.98 9.29 -22.14
N GLN A 116 -5.74 10.36 -22.39
CA GLN A 116 -6.48 10.53 -23.65
C GLN A 116 -5.55 10.56 -24.88
N LYS A 117 -4.37 11.20 -24.76
CA LYS A 117 -3.36 11.21 -25.83
C LYS A 117 -2.68 9.87 -26.09
N ARG A 118 -2.71 8.92 -25.14
CA ARG A 118 -2.14 7.57 -25.31
C ARG A 118 -3.11 6.58 -25.94
N VAL A 119 -4.40 6.88 -25.88
CA VAL A 119 -5.48 6.04 -26.44
C VAL A 119 -5.77 6.42 -27.90
N ARG A 120 -5.34 7.61 -28.33
CA ARG A 120 -5.31 8.06 -29.74
C ARG A 120 -3.98 7.68 -30.39
#